data_AF-A0A938CKG8-F1
#
_entry.id   AF-A0A938CKG8-F1
#
_cell.length_a   1.000
_cell.length_b   1.000
_cell.length_c   1.000
_cell.angle_alpha   90.00
_cell.angle_beta   90.00
_cell.angle_gamma   90.00
#
_symmetry.space_group_name_H-M   'P 1'
#
loop_
_entity.id
_entity.type
_entity.pdbx_description
1 polymer ?
#
loop_
_entity_poly.entity_id
_entity_poly.type
_entity_poly.pdbx_seq_one_letter_code
_entity_poly.pdbx_strand_id
1 'polypeptide(L)' 'MLRNFDNRLNADVIRCLRAMGHGDDLVISDTNFPSDSIARQTVT' A
#
# COMPACT_ATOMS: atom_id res chain seq x y z
N MET A 1 -17.75 0.66 4.32
CA MET A 1 -17.09 -0.41 5.09
C MET A 1 -17.49 -1.75 4.49
N LEU A 2 -16.52 -2.64 4.28
CA LEU A 2 -16.77 -3.99 3.75
C LEU A 2 -16.89 -4.98 4.92
N ARG A 3 -17.72 -6.01 4.77
CA ARG A 3 -17.85 -7.08 5.76
C ARG A 3 -16.52 -7.85 5.84
N ASN A 4 -16.01 -8.06 7.05
CA ASN A 4 -14.77 -8.80 7.36
C ASN A 4 -13.47 -8.12 6.87
N PHE A 5 -13.47 -6.81 6.61
CA PHE A 5 -12.26 -6.03 6.35
C PHE A 5 -12.00 -5.04 7.47
N ASP A 6 -10.72 -4.78 7.76
CA ASP A 6 -10.33 -3.67 8.63
C ASP A 6 -10.77 -2.34 7.96
N ASN A 7 -11.44 -1.49 8.73
CA ASN A 7 -12.02 -0.25 8.23
C ASN A 7 -10.98 0.84 7.94
N ARG A 8 -9.74 0.68 8.40
CA ARG A 8 -8.61 1.58 8.11
C ARG A 8 -8.06 1.38 6.71
N LEU A 9 -8.35 0.24 6.07
CA LEU A 9 -7.91 -0.04 4.71
C LEU A 9 -8.86 0.62 3.71
N ASN A 10 -8.35 1.63 3.02
CA ASN A 10 -9.07 2.27 1.91
C ASN A 10 -9.03 1.40 0.64
N ALA A 11 -9.77 1.81 -0.38
CA ALA A 11 -9.89 1.05 -1.62
C ALA A 11 -8.54 0.83 -2.34
N ASP A 12 -7.66 1.83 -2.35
CA ASP A 12 -6.37 1.75 -3.04
C ASP A 12 -5.38 0.83 -2.32
N VAL A 13 -5.38 0.87 -0.98
CA VAL A 13 -4.56 -0.06 -0.17
C VAL A 13 -5.02 -1.50 -0.38
N ILE A 14 -6.34 -1.76 -0.37
CA ILE A 14 -6.88 -3.10 -0.65
C ILE A 14 -6.49 -3.56 -2.06
N ARG A 15 -6.60 -2.67 -3.06
CA ARG A 15 -6.21 -2.98 -4.44
C ARG A 15 -4.72 -3.32 -4.53
N CYS A 16 -3.86 -2.52 -3.90
CA CYS A 16 -2.41 -2.74 -3.89
C CYS A 16 -2.06 -4.10 -3.28
N LEU A 17 -2.53 -4.38 -2.05
CA LEU A 17 -2.28 -5.64 -1.35
C LEU A 17 -2.77 -6.86 -2.13
N ARG A 18 -3.91 -6.74 -2.84
CA ARG A 18 -4.44 -7.83 -3.67
C ARG A 18 -3.59 -8.09 -4.92
N ALA A 19 -2.99 -7.04 -5.48
CA ALA A 19 -2.16 -7.15 -6.68
C ALA A 19 -0.75 -7.70 -6.40
N MET A 20 -0.30 -7.59 -5.15
CA MET A 20 1.01 -8.10 -4.73
C MET A 20 1.11 -9.63 -4.89
N GLY A 21 2.21 -10.08 -5.47
CA GLY A 21 2.61 -11.47 -5.58
C GLY A 21 3.52 -11.93 -4.42
N HIS A 22 3.94 -13.20 -4.47
CA HIS A 22 4.93 -13.71 -3.53
C HIS A 22 6.30 -13.08 -3.81
N GLY A 23 6.88 -12.43 -2.80
CA GLY A 23 8.18 -11.76 -2.90
C GLY A 23 8.08 -10.26 -3.18
N ASP A 24 6.89 -9.69 -3.33
CA ASP A 24 6.72 -8.24 -3.42
C ASP A 24 6.88 -7.59 -2.04
N ASP A 25 7.57 -6.45 -2.03
CA ASP A 25 7.83 -5.67 -0.82
C ASP A 25 6.90 -4.45 -0.72
N LEU A 26 6.55 -4.09 0.52
CA LEU A 26 5.76 -2.90 0.85
C LEU A 26 6.40 -2.17 2.03
N VAL A 27 6.40 -0.84 1.96
CA VAL A 27 6.87 0.03 3.05
C VAL A 27 5.68 0.68 3.75
N ILE A 28 5.62 0.55 5.09
CA ILE A 28 4.78 1.40 5.94
C ILE A 28 5.66 2.54 6.44
N SER A 29 5.42 3.73 5.91
CA SER A 29 6.24 4.91 6.19
C SER A 29 5.65 5.81 7.26
N ASP A 30 6.49 6.54 7.99
CA ASP A 30 6.05 7.66 8.82
C ASP A 30 5.86 8.94 7.98
N THR A 31 5.67 10.08 8.65
CA THR A 31 5.50 11.38 7.99
C THR A 31 6.80 12.03 7.52
N ASN A 32 7.96 11.50 7.93
CA ASN A 32 9.27 12.06 7.60
C ASN A 32 9.92 11.37 6.40
N PHE A 33 9.48 10.15 6.08
CA PHE A 33 9.92 9.42 4.90
C PHE A 33 9.50 10.13 3.61
N PRO A 34 10.36 10.21 2.59
CA PRO A 34 10.06 10.87 1.32
C PRO A 34 9.19 9.97 0.40
N SER A 35 7.97 9.63 0.83
CA SER A 35 7.10 8.66 0.15
C SER A 35 6.79 9.04 -1.29
N ASP A 36 6.58 10.32 -1.59
CA ASP A 36 6.21 10.76 -2.94
C ASP A 36 7.28 10.50 -4.00
N SER A 37 8.56 10.73 -3.67
CA SER A 37 9.65 10.50 -4.62
C SER A 37 9.99 9.01 -4.76
N ILE A 38 9.95 8.27 -3.65
CA ILE A 38 10.24 6.83 -3.63
C ILE A 38 9.13 6.03 -4.31
N ALA A 39 7.86 6.33 -4.05
CA ALA A 39 6.73 5.63 -4.67
C ALA A 39 6.79 5.69 -6.21
N ARG A 40 7.18 6.83 -6.78
CA ARG A 40 7.35 6.98 -8.24
C ARG A 40 8.42 6.05 -8.85
N GLN A 41 9.28 5.46 -8.03
CA GLN A 41 10.33 4.54 -8.45
C GLN A 41 10.00 3.06 -8.16
N THR A 42 8.97 2.79 -7.36
CA THR A 42 8.68 1.42 -6.86
C THR A 42 7.35 0.85 -7.34
N VAL A 43 6.44 1.67 -7.87
CA VAL A 43 5.20 1.21 -8.52
C VAL A 43 5.23 1.52 -10.01
N THR A 44 4.84 0.55 -10.84
CA THR A 44 4.66 0.69 -12.31
C THR A 44 3.20 0.48 -12.70
#